data_AF-A0A1Z9IQ86-F1
#
_entry.id   AF-A0A1Z9IQ86-F1
#
_cell.length_a   1.000
_cell.length_b   1.000
_cell.length_c   1.000
_cell.angle_alpha   90.00
_cell.angle_beta   90.00
_cell.angle_gamma   90.00
#
_symmetry.space_group_name_H-M   'P 1'
#
loop_
_entity.id
_entity.type
_entity.pdbx_description
1 polymer ?
#
loop_
_entity_poly.entity_id
_entity_poly.type
_entity_poly.pdbx_seq_one_letter_code
_entity_poly.pdbx_strand_id
1 'polypeptide(L)'
;MNRKELNKPIFQLFTHLEGIVIAPTILSLVENEIIKTILKNGQISLSALSSSNTQIGYLNVALTSLCSLGVLNKSIDKDDTIYLLTSYGEKFLKQIEFYNIYKEIKLNLKDFILNDICLDALNKHIDLIKDYSNDYNSILRSLHENDDEISYRIAKHLEGIILYPIILFMSYHKNSQKDNANLEEFIKIVLSQNKYINVDVTYQYILSRAKSYGVTASYQPILSDLDKTIFSNKNLIYSRNIDEKEIHVNRKLNVWGSGGAHKTYFNKIDSIITDIFNSPIEKQPKGIADMGCGDGMFLEHIYKLITQNTLRGKHLDRYPLLIFGADLNQEALDIANLNLKKARIKSNFLISDISNPEKYKHDLYDMFGIDIKDLLHVRSFLDHNRIFQKVQQLTGLSYKTSCAYAFKGSLISSEEIISNLIHHLNKWKKHISKHGLLMLELHGVDPSICGKNKFKTPTIAYEATHGYSDQFIVEYDVFLKCAKAAELKKDNIYSKVFPDTNLTTISINVFK
;
A
#
# COMPACT_ATOMS: atom_id res chain seq x y z
N MET A 1 -23.83 16.35 11.09
CA MET A 1 -22.81 15.27 11.04
C MET A 1 -22.69 14.61 12.42
N ASN A 2 -22.61 13.28 12.53
CA ASN A 2 -22.38 12.64 13.84
C ASN A 2 -20.90 12.77 14.25
N ARG A 3 -20.56 13.89 14.89
CA ARG A 3 -19.17 14.25 15.25
C ARG A 3 -18.48 13.19 16.12
N LYS A 4 -19.22 12.49 17.00
CA LYS A 4 -18.65 11.41 17.82
C LYS A 4 -18.20 10.21 16.99
N GLU A 5 -18.91 9.88 15.90
CA GLU A 5 -18.51 8.79 15.01
C GLU A 5 -17.28 9.19 14.17
N LEU A 6 -17.28 10.42 13.66
CA LEU A 6 -16.22 10.95 12.79
C LEU A 6 -14.86 11.09 13.50
N ASN A 7 -14.89 11.49 14.78
CA ASN A 7 -13.71 11.75 15.60
C ASN A 7 -13.09 10.48 16.22
N LYS A 8 -13.42 9.29 15.69
CA LYS A 8 -12.74 8.06 16.10
C LYS A 8 -11.27 8.14 15.66
N PRO A 9 -10.31 7.79 16.53
CA PRO A 9 -8.88 7.86 16.19
C PRO A 9 -8.47 7.09 14.92
N ILE A 10 -9.20 6.01 14.58
CA ILE A 10 -8.96 5.25 13.35
C ILE A 10 -9.28 6.05 12.08
N PHE A 11 -10.37 6.82 12.07
CA PHE A 11 -10.72 7.65 10.91
C PHE A 11 -9.74 8.79 10.76
N GLN A 12 -9.29 9.37 11.88
CA GLN A 12 -8.22 10.35 11.88
C GLN A 12 -6.94 9.79 11.26
N LEU A 13 -6.50 8.60 11.67
CA LEU A 13 -5.37 7.91 11.06
C LEU A 13 -5.55 7.75 9.54
N PHE A 14 -6.71 7.25 9.08
CA PHE A 14 -6.95 7.08 7.64
C PHE A 14 -6.91 8.41 6.89
N THR A 15 -7.53 9.46 7.40
CA THR A 15 -7.48 10.79 6.78
C THR A 15 -6.09 11.44 6.81
N HIS A 16 -5.26 11.14 7.81
CA HIS A 16 -3.86 11.57 7.77
C HIS A 16 -3.13 10.93 6.59
N LEU A 17 -3.34 9.63 6.35
CA LEU A 17 -2.76 8.91 5.21
C LEU A 17 -3.31 9.44 3.87
N GLU A 18 -4.60 9.78 3.80
CA GLU A 18 -5.18 10.48 2.64
C GLU A 18 -4.44 11.79 2.37
N GLY A 19 -4.19 12.60 3.40
CA GLY A 19 -3.49 13.88 3.27
C GLY A 19 -2.10 13.79 2.65
N ILE A 20 -1.33 12.75 3.01
CA ILE A 20 0.02 12.50 2.49
C ILE A 20 0.02 12.38 0.96
N VAL A 21 -1.03 11.78 0.37
CA VAL A 21 -1.11 11.61 -1.09
C VAL A 21 -1.94 12.69 -1.77
N ILE A 22 -2.99 13.20 -1.13
CA ILE A 22 -3.91 14.17 -1.74
C ILE A 22 -3.28 15.56 -1.83
N ALA A 23 -2.51 16.00 -0.83
CA ALA A 23 -1.84 17.29 -0.88
C ALA A 23 -0.90 17.44 -2.10
N PRO A 24 0.02 16.49 -2.36
CA PRO A 24 0.83 16.52 -3.58
C PRO A 24 0.03 16.39 -4.86
N THR A 25 -1.01 15.54 -4.89
CA THR A 25 -1.89 15.39 -6.05
C THR A 25 -2.57 16.72 -6.40
N ILE A 26 -3.16 17.40 -5.42
CA ILE A 26 -3.81 18.70 -5.62
C ILE A 26 -2.80 19.74 -6.09
N LEU A 27 -1.64 19.86 -5.42
CA LEU A 27 -0.62 20.84 -5.81
C LEU A 27 -0.18 20.64 -7.26
N SER A 28 0.12 19.40 -7.65
CA SER A 28 0.52 19.03 -9.02
C SER A 28 -0.54 19.39 -10.06
N LEU A 29 -1.83 19.10 -9.78
CA LEU A 29 -2.93 19.41 -10.69
C LEU A 29 -3.24 20.92 -10.77
N VAL A 30 -2.99 21.68 -9.70
CA VAL A 30 -3.16 23.15 -9.68
C VAL A 30 -2.07 23.82 -10.49
N GLU A 31 -0.79 23.46 -10.26
CA GLU A 31 0.36 24.05 -10.96
C GLU A 31 0.32 23.83 -12.48
N ASN A 32 -0.44 22.82 -12.94
CA ASN A 32 -0.60 22.48 -14.36
C ASN A 32 -2.01 22.81 -14.92
N GLU A 33 -2.75 23.71 -14.28
CA GLU A 33 -4.09 24.21 -14.72
C GLU A 33 -5.18 23.13 -14.91
N ILE A 34 -4.98 21.91 -14.42
CA ILE A 34 -5.96 20.82 -14.55
C ILE A 34 -7.20 21.10 -13.70
N ILE A 35 -7.02 21.56 -12.45
CA ILE A 35 -8.14 21.90 -11.57
C ILE A 35 -8.99 23.04 -12.14
N LYS A 36 -8.35 24.07 -12.70
CA LYS A 36 -9.02 25.19 -13.37
C LYS A 36 -9.85 24.70 -14.56
N THR A 37 -9.32 23.77 -15.33
CA THR A 37 -10.02 23.14 -16.46
C THR A 37 -11.23 22.33 -15.99
N ILE A 38 -11.10 21.54 -14.92
CA ILE A 38 -12.20 20.78 -14.31
C ILE A 38 -13.31 21.70 -13.82
N LEU A 39 -12.98 22.76 -13.08
CA LEU A 39 -13.96 23.72 -12.56
C LEU A 39 -14.70 24.47 -13.69
N LYS A 40 -14.01 24.78 -14.79
CA LYS A 40 -14.60 25.46 -15.94
C LYS A 40 -15.55 24.56 -16.72
N ASN A 41 -15.14 23.33 -16.99
CA ASN A 41 -15.84 22.46 -17.92
C ASN A 41 -16.86 21.53 -17.24
N GLY A 42 -16.68 21.23 -15.94
CA GLY A 42 -17.50 20.28 -15.17
C GLY A 42 -17.35 18.81 -15.57
N GLN A 43 -16.92 18.54 -16.81
CA GLN A 43 -16.60 17.24 -17.35
C GLN A 43 -15.33 17.33 -18.20
N ILE A 44 -14.46 16.34 -18.07
CA ILE A 44 -13.21 16.25 -18.83
C ILE A 44 -12.96 14.79 -19.25
N SER A 45 -12.42 14.60 -20.45
CA SER A 45 -11.90 13.30 -20.87
C SER A 45 -10.41 13.22 -20.58
N LEU A 46 -9.92 12.03 -20.23
CA LEU A 46 -8.50 11.83 -19.91
C LEU A 46 -7.64 12.13 -21.14
N SER A 47 -8.06 11.64 -22.32
CA SER A 47 -7.35 11.91 -23.57
C SER A 47 -7.22 13.41 -23.90
N ALA A 48 -8.22 14.22 -23.54
CA ALA A 48 -8.20 15.67 -23.77
C ALA A 48 -7.19 16.41 -22.87
N LEU A 49 -6.74 15.80 -21.78
CA LEU A 49 -5.67 16.32 -20.92
C LEU A 49 -4.27 15.84 -21.34
N SER A 50 -4.18 15.00 -22.36
CA SER A 50 -2.90 14.47 -22.83
C SER A 50 -2.11 15.54 -23.59
N SER A 51 -0.81 15.58 -23.32
CA SER A 51 0.18 16.37 -24.06
C SER A 51 1.44 15.53 -24.25
N SER A 52 2.37 15.95 -25.11
CA SER A 52 3.60 15.20 -25.41
C SER A 52 4.47 14.88 -24.18
N ASN A 53 4.37 15.68 -23.12
CA ASN A 53 5.14 15.49 -21.88
C ASN A 53 4.29 14.93 -20.73
N THR A 54 3.01 14.67 -20.95
CA THR A 54 2.11 14.13 -19.93
C THR A 54 2.20 12.62 -19.89
N GLN A 55 2.65 12.09 -18.76
CA GLN A 55 2.58 10.68 -18.42
C GLN A 55 1.15 10.32 -18.02
N ILE A 56 0.33 10.06 -19.05
CA ILE A 56 -1.12 9.96 -18.96
C ILE A 56 -1.62 8.89 -17.96
N GLY A 57 -0.86 7.82 -17.76
CA GLY A 57 -1.16 6.81 -16.74
C GLY A 57 -1.11 7.37 -15.32
N TYR A 58 -0.12 8.20 -14.99
CA TYR A 58 -0.04 8.81 -13.65
C TYR A 58 -1.08 9.92 -13.47
N LEU A 59 -1.43 10.64 -14.53
CA LEU A 59 -2.57 11.57 -14.49
C LEU A 59 -3.89 10.84 -14.20
N ASN A 60 -4.09 9.65 -14.79
CA ASN A 60 -5.23 8.79 -14.50
C ASN A 60 -5.29 8.38 -13.02
N VAL A 61 -4.15 8.06 -12.41
CA VAL A 61 -4.04 7.76 -10.96
C VAL A 61 -4.41 8.98 -10.11
N ALA A 62 -3.93 10.18 -10.49
CA ALA A 62 -4.27 11.43 -9.80
C ALA A 62 -5.77 11.73 -9.82
N LEU A 63 -6.40 11.65 -10.99
CA LEU A 63 -7.83 11.92 -11.14
C LEU A 63 -8.70 10.83 -10.51
N THR A 64 -8.28 9.57 -10.58
CA THR A 64 -8.98 8.47 -9.87
C THR A 64 -8.86 8.62 -8.35
N SER A 65 -7.75 9.13 -7.82
CA SER A 65 -7.63 9.45 -6.38
C SER A 65 -8.63 10.52 -5.94
N LEU A 66 -8.89 11.53 -6.79
CA LEU A 66 -9.97 12.50 -6.57
C LEU A 66 -11.37 11.87 -6.69
N CYS A 67 -11.53 10.81 -7.48
CA CYS A 67 -12.77 10.03 -7.49
C CYS A 67 -13.00 9.29 -6.18
N SER A 68 -11.97 8.63 -5.66
CA SER A 68 -12.04 7.95 -4.36
C SER A 68 -12.27 8.95 -3.20
N LEU A 69 -11.86 10.22 -3.38
CA LEU A 69 -12.19 11.33 -2.48
C LEU A 69 -13.67 11.78 -2.57
N GLY A 70 -14.37 11.43 -3.64
CA GLY A 70 -15.72 11.90 -3.97
C GLY A 70 -15.75 13.26 -4.68
N VAL A 71 -14.61 13.81 -5.09
CA VAL A 71 -14.50 15.08 -5.82
C VAL A 71 -14.93 14.91 -7.28
N LEU A 72 -14.55 13.79 -7.87
CA LEU A 72 -14.90 13.42 -9.24
C LEU A 72 -15.71 12.13 -9.25
N ASN A 73 -16.47 11.89 -10.31
CA ASN A 73 -16.98 10.57 -10.68
C ASN A 73 -16.23 10.11 -11.93
N LYS A 74 -15.90 8.82 -11.98
CA LYS A 74 -15.25 8.18 -13.12
C LYS A 74 -16.27 7.36 -13.90
N SER A 75 -16.25 7.49 -15.22
CA SER A 75 -16.94 6.59 -16.15
C SER A 75 -16.02 6.26 -17.31
N ILE A 76 -16.21 5.09 -17.91
CA ILE A 76 -15.49 4.71 -19.13
C ILE A 76 -16.49 4.84 -20.29
N ASP A 77 -16.18 5.70 -21.26
CA ASP A 77 -16.95 5.84 -22.50
C ASP A 77 -16.09 5.33 -23.66
N LYS A 78 -16.53 4.22 -24.27
CA LYS A 78 -15.75 3.44 -25.26
C LYS A 78 -14.37 3.06 -24.70
N ASP A 79 -13.32 3.76 -25.15
CA ASP A 79 -11.91 3.54 -24.81
C ASP A 79 -11.29 4.72 -24.04
N ASP A 80 -12.07 5.75 -23.70
CA ASP A 80 -11.59 6.91 -22.93
C ASP A 80 -12.20 6.94 -21.52
N THR A 81 -11.43 7.50 -20.59
CA THR A 81 -11.88 7.70 -19.21
C THR A 81 -12.42 9.11 -19.06
N ILE A 82 -13.68 9.23 -18.67
CA ILE A 82 -14.36 10.50 -18.43
C ILE A 82 -14.45 10.76 -16.93
N TYR A 83 -14.09 11.97 -16.53
CA TYR A 83 -14.19 12.45 -15.16
C TYR A 83 -15.23 13.58 -15.08
N LEU A 84 -16.19 13.43 -14.17
CA LEU A 84 -17.26 14.40 -13.94
C LEU A 84 -17.11 15.03 -12.55
N LEU A 85 -17.13 16.35 -12.48
CA LEU A 85 -17.09 17.09 -11.23
C LEU A 85 -18.39 16.87 -10.43
N THR A 86 -18.26 16.49 -9.16
CA THR A 86 -19.42 16.35 -8.27
C THR A 86 -19.74 17.66 -7.57
N SER A 87 -20.95 17.79 -7.01
CA SER A 87 -21.33 18.94 -6.18
C SER A 87 -20.48 19.05 -4.91
N TYR A 88 -20.06 17.91 -4.35
CA TYR A 88 -19.07 17.86 -3.26
C TYR A 88 -17.71 18.36 -3.76
N GLY A 89 -17.28 17.92 -4.94
CA GLY A 89 -16.03 18.30 -5.56
C GLY A 89 -15.91 19.78 -5.86
N GLU A 90 -16.98 20.41 -6.36
CA GLU A 90 -16.97 21.85 -6.62
C GLU A 90 -16.70 22.65 -5.34
N LYS A 91 -17.33 22.27 -4.22
CA LYS A 91 -17.09 22.90 -2.91
C LYS A 91 -15.70 22.60 -2.35
N PHE A 92 -15.23 21.36 -2.52
CA PHE A 92 -13.90 20.94 -2.09
C PHE A 92 -12.80 21.70 -2.85
N LEU A 93 -12.92 21.79 -4.18
CA LEU A 93 -11.95 22.44 -5.04
C LEU A 93 -11.86 23.95 -4.81
N LYS A 94 -12.90 24.59 -4.27
CA LYS A 94 -12.86 26.00 -3.84
C LYS A 94 -12.04 26.25 -2.57
N GLN A 95 -11.67 25.20 -1.83
CA GLN A 95 -10.89 25.29 -0.58
C GLN A 95 -9.45 24.75 -0.74
N ILE A 96 -8.97 24.53 -1.96
CA ILE A 96 -7.66 23.87 -2.20
C ILE A 96 -6.46 24.75 -1.84
N GLU A 97 -6.65 26.05 -1.68
CA GLU A 97 -5.61 26.98 -1.23
C GLU A 97 -5.02 26.61 0.14
N PHE A 98 -5.77 25.90 0.99
CA PHE A 98 -5.26 25.38 2.25
C PHE A 98 -4.11 24.36 2.06
N TYR A 99 -3.99 23.72 0.89
CA TYR A 99 -2.87 22.82 0.58
C TYR A 99 -1.57 23.55 0.22
N ASN A 100 -1.57 24.89 0.11
CA ASN A 100 -0.35 25.65 -0.21
C ASN A 100 0.78 25.40 0.80
N ILE A 101 0.48 25.08 2.05
CA ILE A 101 1.50 24.68 3.04
C ILE A 101 2.37 23.51 2.55
N TYR A 102 1.81 22.57 1.78
CA TYR A 102 2.58 21.46 1.24
C TYR A 102 3.68 21.93 0.30
N LYS A 103 3.45 23.02 -0.46
CA LYS A 103 4.46 23.61 -1.34
C LYS A 103 5.70 24.06 -0.57
N GLU A 104 5.50 24.61 0.63
CA GLU A 104 6.58 25.10 1.49
C GLU A 104 7.40 23.95 2.11
N ILE A 105 6.75 22.83 2.43
CA ILE A 105 7.40 21.73 3.15
C ILE A 105 7.83 20.56 2.26
N LYS A 106 7.36 20.45 1.00
CA LYS A 106 7.56 19.23 0.16
C LYS A 106 9.02 18.82 -0.02
N LEU A 107 9.94 19.78 -0.10
CA LEU A 107 11.38 19.50 -0.24
C LEU A 107 11.94 18.90 1.06
N ASN A 108 11.60 19.49 2.20
CA ASN A 108 12.01 18.98 3.50
C ASN A 108 11.43 17.58 3.76
N LEU A 109 10.14 17.38 3.47
CA LEU A 109 9.50 16.06 3.58
C LEU A 109 10.23 14.99 2.75
N LYS A 110 10.66 15.34 1.53
CA LYS A 110 11.48 14.46 0.69
C LYS A 110 12.84 14.18 1.33
N ASP A 111 13.54 15.22 1.76
CA ASP A 111 14.86 15.09 2.38
C ASP A 111 14.81 14.29 3.69
N PHE A 112 13.78 14.46 4.49
CA PHE A 112 13.53 13.67 5.71
C PHE A 112 13.43 12.18 5.42
N ILE A 113 12.70 11.80 4.36
CA ILE A 113 12.55 10.39 3.97
C ILE A 113 13.82 9.85 3.31
N LEU A 114 14.51 10.63 2.47
CA LEU A 114 15.75 10.19 1.80
C LEU A 114 16.95 10.10 2.74
N ASN A 115 17.00 10.92 3.80
CA ASN A 115 18.05 10.90 4.82
C ASN A 115 17.72 9.95 5.98
N ASP A 116 17.01 8.84 5.69
CA ASP A 116 16.68 7.80 6.66
C ASP A 116 16.06 8.32 7.97
N ILE A 117 15.18 9.33 7.88
CA ILE A 117 14.39 9.85 9.01
C ILE A 117 15.33 10.44 10.09
N CYS A 118 16.42 11.10 9.68
CA CYS A 118 17.38 11.65 10.65
C CYS A 118 16.83 12.84 11.45
N LEU A 119 17.37 13.04 12.65
CA LEU A 119 16.96 14.10 13.57
C LEU A 119 17.13 15.51 12.98
N ASP A 120 18.21 15.76 12.23
CA ASP A 120 18.48 17.08 11.64
C ASP A 120 17.41 17.47 10.61
N ALA A 121 16.97 16.52 9.79
CA ALA A 121 15.88 16.75 8.84
C ALA A 121 14.54 16.97 9.57
N LEU A 122 14.28 16.22 10.64
CA LEU A 122 13.11 16.44 11.48
C LEU A 122 13.09 17.83 12.11
N ASN A 123 14.22 18.28 12.67
CA ASN A 123 14.32 19.60 13.30
C ASN A 123 14.03 20.70 12.28
N LYS A 124 14.59 20.61 11.07
CA LYS A 124 14.25 21.54 9.97
C LYS A 124 12.76 21.53 9.66
N HIS A 125 12.10 20.36 9.68
CA HIS A 125 10.66 20.26 9.42
C HIS A 125 9.86 20.96 10.52
N ILE A 126 10.21 20.71 11.77
CA ILE A 126 9.59 21.37 12.93
C ILE A 126 9.78 22.88 12.88
N ASP A 127 10.99 23.36 12.55
CA ASP A 127 11.30 24.79 12.47
C ASP A 127 10.50 25.46 11.34
N LEU A 128 10.46 24.87 10.14
CA LEU A 128 9.60 25.36 9.06
C LEU A 128 8.14 25.47 9.49
N ILE A 129 7.61 24.43 10.14
CA ILE A 129 6.22 24.46 10.62
C ILE A 129 6.04 25.55 11.71
N LYS A 130 7.01 25.72 12.61
CA LYS A 130 6.97 26.77 13.65
C LYS A 130 6.96 28.18 13.06
N ASP A 131 7.71 28.42 12.00
CA ASP A 131 7.73 29.71 11.30
C ASP A 131 6.33 30.08 10.77
N TYR A 132 5.52 29.08 10.41
CA TYR A 132 4.13 29.25 10.00
C TYR A 132 3.10 28.99 11.12
N SER A 133 3.53 28.86 12.39
CA SER A 133 2.67 28.28 13.44
C SER A 133 1.44 29.07 13.81
N ASN A 134 1.52 30.40 13.78
CA ASN A 134 0.36 31.25 14.01
C ASN A 134 -0.65 31.09 12.86
N ASP A 135 -0.18 30.90 11.63
CA ASP A 135 -1.02 30.78 10.44
C ASP A 135 -1.69 29.41 10.37
N TYR A 136 -0.93 28.31 10.45
CA TYR A 136 -1.52 26.98 10.28
C TYR A 136 -2.38 26.55 11.48
N ASN A 137 -2.03 26.90 12.73
CA ASN A 137 -2.90 26.57 13.87
C ASN A 137 -4.23 27.31 13.80
N SER A 138 -4.21 28.57 13.35
CA SER A 138 -5.41 29.36 13.09
C SER A 138 -6.25 28.73 11.96
N ILE A 139 -5.60 28.34 10.86
CA ILE A 139 -6.26 27.64 9.73
C ILE A 139 -6.90 26.33 10.19
N LEU A 140 -6.17 25.47 10.91
CA LEU A 140 -6.69 24.20 11.42
C LEU A 140 -7.89 24.43 12.35
N ARG A 141 -7.80 25.40 13.25
CA ARG A 141 -8.89 25.75 14.15
C ARG A 141 -10.12 26.21 13.38
N SER A 142 -9.94 27.14 12.43
CA SER A 142 -11.01 27.64 11.56
C SER A 142 -11.69 26.50 10.79
N LEU A 143 -10.91 25.59 10.19
CA LEU A 143 -11.43 24.43 9.47
C LEU A 143 -12.20 23.45 10.38
N HIS A 144 -11.78 23.25 11.63
CA HIS A 144 -12.52 22.41 12.58
C HIS A 144 -13.76 23.11 13.15
N GLU A 145 -13.78 24.44 13.17
CA GLU A 145 -14.93 25.24 13.59
C GLU A 145 -16.03 25.30 12.54
N ASN A 146 -15.65 25.28 11.26
CA ASN A 146 -16.57 25.08 10.15
C ASN A 146 -17.28 23.72 10.31
N ASP A 147 -18.61 23.75 10.51
CA ASP A 147 -19.42 22.55 10.74
C ASP A 147 -19.77 21.82 9.44
N ASP A 148 -18.75 21.54 8.61
CA ASP A 148 -18.92 20.80 7.37
C ASP A 148 -17.84 19.73 7.17
N GLU A 149 -18.21 18.73 6.39
CA GLU A 149 -17.41 17.54 6.12
C GLU A 149 -16.12 17.85 5.33
N ILE A 150 -16.14 18.87 4.47
CA ILE A 150 -15.02 19.23 3.59
C ILE A 150 -13.94 19.90 4.43
N SER A 151 -14.29 20.92 5.21
CA SER A 151 -13.32 21.61 6.06
C SER A 151 -12.71 20.65 7.09
N TYR A 152 -13.52 19.76 7.69
CA TYR A 152 -12.99 18.70 8.56
C TYR A 152 -11.97 17.81 7.85
N ARG A 153 -12.29 17.32 6.64
CA ARG A 153 -11.38 16.45 5.87
C ARG A 153 -10.06 17.15 5.54
N ILE A 154 -10.14 18.40 5.06
CA ILE A 154 -8.96 19.21 4.74
C ILE A 154 -8.10 19.39 5.99
N ALA A 155 -8.71 19.74 7.14
CA ALA A 155 -7.97 19.87 8.39
C ALA A 155 -7.20 18.58 8.75
N LYS A 156 -7.83 17.41 8.61
CA LYS A 156 -7.17 16.13 8.86
C LYS A 156 -6.07 15.79 7.84
N HIS A 157 -6.22 16.21 6.59
CA HIS A 157 -5.15 16.08 5.61
C HIS A 157 -3.93 16.93 6.01
N LEU A 158 -4.17 18.17 6.45
CA LEU A 158 -3.12 19.08 6.91
C LEU A 158 -2.43 18.56 8.19
N GLU A 159 -3.20 18.05 9.16
CA GLU A 159 -2.64 17.36 10.33
C GLU A 159 -1.72 16.21 9.90
N GLY A 160 -2.15 15.40 8.92
CA GLY A 160 -1.37 14.27 8.40
C GLY A 160 -0.01 14.67 7.85
N ILE A 161 0.03 15.65 6.94
CA ILE A 161 1.28 16.13 6.31
C ILE A 161 2.23 16.80 7.31
N ILE A 162 1.69 17.45 8.35
CA ILE A 162 2.49 18.11 9.39
C ILE A 162 3.08 17.07 10.35
N LEU A 163 2.28 16.08 10.76
CA LEU A 163 2.60 15.22 11.89
C LEU A 163 3.33 13.92 11.52
N TYR A 164 3.16 13.41 10.30
CA TYR A 164 3.75 12.10 9.95
C TYR A 164 5.27 12.04 10.16
N PRO A 165 6.09 13.09 9.89
CA PRO A 165 7.53 13.01 10.12
C PRO A 165 7.86 12.77 11.59
N ILE A 166 7.15 13.47 12.48
CA ILE A 166 7.34 13.36 13.93
C ILE A 166 6.90 11.98 14.44
N ILE A 167 5.72 11.52 13.99
CA ILE A 167 5.16 10.20 14.35
C ILE A 167 6.12 9.08 13.93
N LEU A 168 6.67 9.15 12.71
CA LEU A 168 7.62 8.18 12.20
C LEU A 168 8.91 8.21 12.99
N PHE A 169 9.49 9.39 13.21
CA PHE A 169 10.75 9.53 13.94
C PHE A 169 10.67 8.92 15.35
N MET A 170 9.64 9.28 16.13
CA MET A 170 9.43 8.76 17.49
C MET A 170 9.28 7.24 17.53
N SER A 171 8.67 6.66 16.49
CA SER A 171 8.33 5.23 16.47
C SER A 171 9.42 4.36 15.84
N TYR A 172 10.19 4.94 14.93
CA TYR A 172 11.25 4.27 14.20
C TYR A 172 12.58 4.31 14.96
N HIS A 173 12.93 5.47 15.54
CA HIS A 173 14.08 5.63 16.41
C HIS A 173 13.61 5.49 17.87
N LYS A 174 14.03 4.42 18.56
CA LYS A 174 13.75 4.19 19.99
C LYS A 174 14.54 5.20 20.86
N ASN A 175 14.15 6.47 20.82
CA ASN A 175 14.86 7.59 21.41
C ASN A 175 14.68 7.75 22.92
N SER A 176 15.45 8.66 23.51
CA SER A 176 15.39 9.01 24.93
C SER A 176 14.02 9.59 25.32
N GLN A 177 13.63 9.43 26.59
CA GLN A 177 12.34 9.94 27.09
C GLN A 177 12.21 11.47 26.97
N LYS A 178 13.32 12.21 27.07
CA LYS A 178 13.30 13.69 27.05
C LYS A 178 13.03 14.24 25.64
N ASP A 179 13.63 13.65 24.61
CA ASP A 179 13.40 14.04 23.22
C ASP A 179 11.94 13.76 22.81
N ASN A 180 11.38 12.66 23.31
CA ASN A 180 10.00 12.29 23.04
C ASN A 180 8.97 13.26 23.66
N ALA A 181 9.28 13.93 24.78
CA ALA A 181 8.35 14.84 25.44
C ALA A 181 8.05 16.10 24.61
N ASN A 182 9.08 16.73 24.02
CA ASN A 182 8.90 17.91 23.17
C ASN A 182 8.13 17.56 21.89
N LEU A 183 8.40 16.39 21.31
CA LEU A 183 7.71 15.91 20.11
C LEU A 183 6.25 15.53 20.40
N GLU A 184 5.98 14.92 21.56
CA GLU A 184 4.62 14.67 22.05
C GLU A 184 3.84 15.96 22.21
N GLU A 185 4.43 16.98 22.87
CA GLU A 185 3.78 18.28 23.05
C GLU A 185 3.43 18.92 21.70
N PHE A 186 4.35 18.89 20.74
CA PHE A 186 4.09 19.40 19.39
C PHE A 186 2.89 18.69 18.74
N ILE A 187 2.86 17.36 18.76
CA ILE A 187 1.73 16.59 18.21
C ILE A 187 0.43 17.00 18.90
N LYS A 188 0.43 17.11 20.23
CA LYS A 188 -0.76 17.49 21.01
C LYS A 188 -1.24 18.90 20.70
N ILE A 189 -0.35 19.86 20.47
CA ILE A 189 -0.70 21.22 20.06
C ILE A 189 -1.46 21.21 18.74
N VAL A 190 -0.96 20.49 17.72
CA VAL A 190 -1.63 20.38 16.43
C VAL A 190 -2.99 19.70 16.57
N LEU A 191 -3.04 18.57 17.30
CA LEU A 191 -4.29 17.83 17.55
C LEU A 191 -5.33 18.67 18.33
N SER A 192 -4.89 19.52 19.25
CA SER A 192 -5.76 20.33 20.10
C SER A 192 -6.55 21.41 19.34
N GLN A 193 -6.18 21.72 18.09
CA GLN A 193 -6.97 22.61 17.25
C GLN A 193 -8.36 22.03 16.92
N ASN A 194 -8.54 20.70 17.08
CA ASN A 194 -9.84 20.07 17.08
C ASN A 194 -10.36 19.90 18.51
N LYS A 195 -11.25 20.79 18.96
CA LYS A 195 -11.85 20.72 20.31
C LYS A 195 -12.80 19.54 20.56
N TYR A 196 -13.08 18.72 19.54
CA TYR A 196 -14.05 17.63 19.60
C TYR A 196 -13.40 16.23 19.71
N ILE A 197 -12.08 16.16 19.79
CA ILE A 197 -11.35 14.91 20.05
C ILE A 197 -10.82 14.88 21.49
N ASN A 198 -10.59 13.68 22.01
CA ASN A 198 -9.74 13.52 23.17
C ASN A 198 -8.29 13.41 22.68
N VAL A 199 -7.52 14.48 22.87
CA VAL A 199 -6.15 14.62 22.34
C VAL A 199 -5.24 13.49 22.81
N ASP A 200 -5.28 13.12 24.09
CA ASP A 200 -4.45 12.05 24.63
C ASP A 200 -4.80 10.68 24.04
N VAL A 201 -6.09 10.35 23.97
CA VAL A 201 -6.55 9.08 23.38
C VAL A 201 -6.17 9.00 21.90
N THR A 202 -6.34 10.09 21.15
CA THR A 202 -5.97 10.17 19.74
C THR A 202 -4.47 10.04 19.54
N TYR A 203 -3.66 10.76 20.31
CA TYR A 203 -2.19 10.69 20.28
C TYR A 203 -1.71 9.25 20.54
N GLN A 204 -2.18 8.63 21.62
CA GLN A 204 -1.79 7.27 21.98
C GLN A 204 -2.20 6.26 20.90
N TYR A 205 -3.40 6.41 20.33
CA TYR A 205 -3.85 5.55 19.23
C TYR A 205 -2.95 5.69 18.00
N ILE A 206 -2.66 6.92 17.58
CA ILE A 206 -1.82 7.21 16.40
C ILE A 206 -0.41 6.62 16.59
N LEU A 207 0.23 6.84 17.75
CA LEU A 207 1.56 6.28 18.02
C LEU A 207 1.54 4.75 18.07
N SER A 208 0.51 4.14 18.67
CA SER A 208 0.37 2.67 18.68
C SER A 208 0.25 2.07 17.26
N ARG A 209 -0.10 2.89 16.25
CA ARG A 209 -0.26 2.53 14.84
C ARG A 209 0.64 3.31 13.91
N ALA A 210 1.74 3.88 14.42
CA ALA A 210 2.65 4.69 13.62
C ALA A 210 3.22 3.95 12.39
N LYS A 211 3.37 2.62 12.47
CA LYS A 211 3.77 1.79 11.33
C LYS A 211 2.86 1.92 10.11
N SER A 212 1.57 2.22 10.29
CA SER A 212 0.63 2.47 9.19
C SER A 212 1.03 3.66 8.30
N TYR A 213 1.81 4.61 8.83
CA TYR A 213 2.37 5.71 8.03
C TYR A 213 3.57 5.29 7.18
N GLY A 214 4.29 4.25 7.59
CA GLY A 214 5.59 3.89 6.99
C GLY A 214 5.49 3.57 5.49
N VAL A 215 4.50 2.77 5.08
CA VAL A 215 4.31 2.42 3.66
C VAL A 215 4.00 3.68 2.85
N THR A 216 2.99 4.46 3.23
CA THR A 216 2.58 5.65 2.46
C THR A 216 3.69 6.70 2.41
N ALA A 217 4.27 7.05 3.56
CA ALA A 217 5.31 8.07 3.66
C ALA A 217 6.64 7.65 3.01
N SER A 218 6.93 6.35 2.89
CA SER A 218 8.15 5.89 2.21
C SER A 218 8.21 6.32 0.74
N TYR A 219 7.06 6.59 0.10
CA TYR A 219 6.95 7.08 -1.28
C TYR A 219 6.98 8.61 -1.40
N GLN A 220 7.26 9.33 -0.31
CA GLN A 220 7.40 10.79 -0.34
C GLN A 220 8.31 11.33 -1.45
N PRO A 221 9.41 10.66 -1.86
CA PRO A 221 10.20 11.11 -2.99
C PRO A 221 9.41 11.25 -4.30
N ILE A 222 8.54 10.29 -4.63
CA ILE A 222 7.63 10.39 -5.79
C ILE A 222 6.62 11.51 -5.56
N LEU A 223 6.03 11.57 -4.36
CA LEU A 223 4.98 12.53 -4.03
C LEU A 223 5.46 13.99 -4.10
N SER A 224 6.70 14.26 -3.67
CA SER A 224 7.30 15.61 -3.75
C SER A 224 7.67 16.01 -5.18
N ASP A 225 7.89 15.06 -6.08
CA ASP A 225 8.19 15.25 -7.50
C ASP A 225 7.01 14.83 -8.40
N LEU A 226 5.78 14.87 -7.88
CA LEU A 226 4.62 14.34 -8.58
C LEU A 226 4.28 15.15 -9.84
N ASP A 227 4.48 16.48 -9.80
CA ASP A 227 4.38 17.36 -10.98
C ASP A 227 5.35 16.95 -12.08
N LYS A 228 6.60 16.65 -11.71
CA LYS A 228 7.64 16.21 -12.64
C LYS A 228 7.35 14.81 -13.21
N THR A 229 6.80 13.94 -12.37
CA THR A 229 6.40 12.58 -12.72
C THR A 229 5.25 12.59 -13.72
N ILE A 230 4.23 13.43 -13.51
CA ILE A 230 3.04 13.47 -14.36
C ILE A 230 3.28 14.31 -15.63
N PHE A 231 3.96 15.46 -15.55
CA PHE A 231 3.96 16.47 -16.62
C PHE A 231 5.32 16.78 -17.24
N SER A 232 6.41 16.17 -16.78
CA SER A 232 7.78 16.46 -17.26
C SER A 232 8.60 15.25 -17.70
N ASN A 233 7.98 14.06 -17.81
CA ASN A 233 8.67 12.79 -18.10
C ASN A 233 9.86 12.47 -17.15
N LYS A 234 9.91 13.07 -15.95
CA LYS A 234 10.99 12.88 -14.97
C LYS A 234 10.57 11.86 -13.91
N ASN A 235 10.68 10.60 -14.33
CA ASN A 235 10.40 9.36 -13.60
C ASN A 235 11.41 8.94 -12.51
N LEU A 236 11.12 9.02 -11.20
CA LEU A 236 12.02 8.46 -10.18
C LEU A 236 12.01 6.93 -10.04
N ILE A 237 10.93 6.24 -10.41
CA ILE A 237 10.69 4.79 -10.16
C ILE A 237 11.86 3.94 -10.66
N TYR A 238 12.37 4.26 -11.84
CA TYR A 238 13.46 3.53 -12.50
C TYR A 238 14.84 4.16 -12.27
N SER A 239 14.90 5.29 -11.58
CA SER A 239 16.17 5.92 -11.21
C SER A 239 16.82 5.17 -10.06
N ARG A 240 18.15 5.17 -10.02
CA ARG A 240 18.96 4.56 -8.97
C ARG A 240 20.03 5.55 -8.48
N ASN A 241 20.47 5.40 -7.23
CA ASN A 241 21.62 6.14 -6.72
C ASN A 241 22.95 5.49 -7.16
N ILE A 242 24.08 6.01 -6.68
CA ILE A 242 25.42 5.51 -7.00
C ILE A 242 25.67 4.06 -6.53
N ASP A 243 24.93 3.61 -5.52
CA ASP A 243 24.98 2.25 -4.97
C ASP A 243 23.89 1.34 -5.57
N GLU A 244 23.31 1.73 -6.71
CA GLU A 244 22.22 1.02 -7.40
C GLU A 244 20.93 0.86 -6.59
N LYS A 245 20.73 1.66 -5.52
CA LYS A 245 19.53 1.63 -4.67
C LYS A 245 18.41 2.48 -5.24
N GLU A 246 17.19 2.07 -4.93
CA GLU A 246 15.97 2.79 -5.27
C GLU A 246 15.92 4.16 -4.57
N ILE A 247 15.59 5.22 -5.33
CA ILE A 247 15.45 6.58 -4.78
C ILE A 247 14.00 7.09 -4.77
N HIS A 248 13.09 6.35 -5.39
CA HIS A 248 11.66 6.66 -5.43
C HIS A 248 10.94 6.27 -4.13
N VAL A 249 11.56 5.40 -3.33
CA VAL A 249 11.03 4.87 -2.08
C VAL A 249 12.16 4.70 -1.07
N ASN A 250 11.95 5.09 0.18
CA ASN A 250 12.81 4.61 1.27
C ASN A 250 12.43 3.15 1.59
N ARG A 251 13.16 2.20 0.99
CA ARG A 251 12.86 0.76 1.10
C ARG A 251 12.90 0.26 2.53
N LYS A 252 13.83 0.75 3.36
CA LYS A 252 13.96 0.35 4.77
C LYS A 252 12.72 0.76 5.59
N LEU A 253 12.26 2.00 5.41
CA LEU A 253 11.02 2.48 6.03
C LEU A 253 9.79 1.74 5.50
N ASN A 254 9.73 1.47 4.19
CA ASN A 254 8.64 0.73 3.55
C ASN A 254 8.48 -0.67 4.19
N VAL A 255 9.58 -1.41 4.33
CA VAL A 255 9.63 -2.73 4.97
C VAL A 255 9.25 -2.65 6.45
N TRP A 256 9.74 -1.64 7.18
CA TRP A 256 9.34 -1.45 8.59
C TRP A 256 7.84 -1.19 8.75
N GLY A 257 7.26 -0.39 7.84
CA GLY A 257 5.84 -0.05 7.81
C GLY A 257 4.95 -1.25 7.50
N SER A 258 5.33 -2.08 6.52
CA SER A 258 4.58 -3.29 6.17
C SER A 258 4.59 -4.32 7.30
N GLY A 259 5.72 -4.46 8.01
CA GLY A 259 5.88 -5.34 9.18
C GLY A 259 5.00 -5.01 10.39
N GLY A 260 4.22 -3.92 10.39
CA GLY A 260 3.27 -3.57 11.46
C GLY A 260 1.88 -4.18 11.33
N ALA A 261 1.50 -4.64 10.14
CA ALA A 261 0.13 -4.96 9.81
C ALA A 261 -0.33 -6.37 10.30
N HIS A 262 0.59 -7.18 10.83
CA HIS A 262 0.40 -8.63 10.79
C HIS A 262 -0.46 -9.26 11.89
N LYS A 263 -0.56 -8.69 13.10
CA LYS A 263 -1.16 -9.39 14.26
C LYS A 263 -2.63 -9.81 14.01
N THR A 264 -3.40 -8.99 13.28
CA THR A 264 -4.81 -9.30 12.96
C THR A 264 -4.95 -10.40 11.90
N TYR A 265 -4.03 -10.44 10.93
CA TYR A 265 -4.06 -11.41 9.83
C TYR A 265 -3.52 -12.78 10.27
N PHE A 266 -2.50 -12.77 11.15
CA PHE A 266 -1.86 -13.97 11.66
C PHE A 266 -2.83 -14.93 12.33
N ASN A 267 -3.82 -14.46 13.11
CA ASN A 267 -4.79 -15.37 13.73
C ASN A 267 -5.50 -16.29 12.72
N LYS A 268 -5.85 -15.79 11.52
CA LYS A 268 -6.47 -16.63 10.49
C LYS A 268 -5.43 -17.51 9.80
N ILE A 269 -4.24 -16.99 9.51
CA ILE A 269 -3.15 -17.77 8.92
C ILE A 269 -2.75 -18.92 9.83
N ASP A 270 -2.66 -18.68 11.13
CA ASP A 270 -2.28 -19.68 12.12
C ASP A 270 -3.25 -20.84 12.13
N SER A 271 -4.56 -20.56 12.04
CA SER A 271 -5.57 -21.61 11.89
C SER A 271 -5.36 -22.44 10.62
N ILE A 272 -5.09 -21.80 9.48
CA ILE A 272 -4.89 -22.48 8.19
C ILE A 272 -3.64 -23.37 8.23
N ILE A 273 -2.52 -22.82 8.69
CA ILE A 273 -1.25 -23.55 8.79
C ILE A 273 -1.39 -24.71 9.78
N THR A 274 -2.02 -24.49 10.93
CA THR A 274 -2.26 -25.53 11.93
C THR A 274 -3.09 -26.67 11.36
N ASP A 275 -4.17 -26.37 10.63
CA ASP A 275 -5.02 -27.39 10.00
C ASP A 275 -4.26 -28.21 8.95
N ILE A 276 -3.46 -27.55 8.10
CA ILE A 276 -2.64 -28.23 7.07
C ILE A 276 -1.61 -29.17 7.71
N PHE A 277 -0.90 -28.73 8.75
CA PHE A 277 0.16 -29.52 9.40
C PHE A 277 -0.33 -30.42 10.55
N ASN A 278 -1.65 -30.49 10.77
CA ASN A 278 -2.33 -31.51 11.59
C ASN A 278 -3.01 -32.60 10.75
N SER A 279 -3.03 -32.48 9.42
CA SER A 279 -3.47 -33.55 8.52
C SER A 279 -2.57 -34.79 8.64
N PRO A 280 -2.98 -35.98 8.15
CA PRO A 280 -2.13 -37.18 8.16
C PRO A 280 -0.73 -36.90 7.62
N ILE A 281 0.31 -37.32 8.35
CA ILE A 281 1.70 -36.85 8.17
C ILE A 281 2.22 -37.04 6.74
N GLU A 282 1.81 -38.12 6.06
CA GLU A 282 2.21 -38.47 4.70
C GLU A 282 1.55 -37.58 3.62
N LYS A 283 0.46 -36.90 3.97
CA LYS A 283 -0.28 -35.99 3.08
C LYS A 283 0.13 -34.53 3.25
N GLN A 284 0.93 -34.22 4.26
CA GLN A 284 1.38 -32.87 4.54
C GLN A 284 2.39 -32.38 3.49
N PRO A 285 2.54 -31.05 3.32
CA PRO A 285 3.65 -30.49 2.56
C PRO A 285 5.00 -30.91 3.15
N LYS A 286 6.02 -31.10 2.30
CA LYS A 286 7.39 -31.34 2.77
C LYS A 286 7.96 -30.09 3.46
N GLY A 287 7.49 -28.91 3.09
CA GLY A 287 7.98 -27.64 3.60
C GLY A 287 7.12 -26.45 3.19
N ILE A 288 7.64 -25.27 3.52
CA ILE A 288 7.07 -23.96 3.19
C ILE A 288 8.00 -23.26 2.19
N ALA A 289 7.42 -22.63 1.17
CA ALA A 289 8.10 -21.75 0.24
C ALA A 289 7.44 -20.36 0.26
N ASP A 290 8.18 -19.34 0.68
CA ASP A 290 7.71 -17.95 0.70
C ASP A 290 8.33 -17.16 -0.45
N MET A 291 7.51 -16.78 -1.43
CA MET A 291 7.93 -15.93 -2.56
C MET A 291 7.72 -14.46 -2.18
N GLY A 292 8.78 -13.65 -2.31
CA GLY A 292 8.90 -12.32 -1.72
C GLY A 292 9.08 -12.37 -0.21
N CYS A 293 10.00 -13.21 0.27
CA CYS A 293 10.16 -13.48 1.70
C CYS A 293 10.66 -12.27 2.52
N GLY A 294 11.14 -11.21 1.88
CA GLY A 294 11.56 -9.99 2.56
C GLY A 294 12.62 -10.28 3.63
N ASP A 295 12.34 -9.92 4.88
CA ASP A 295 13.25 -10.14 6.02
C ASP A 295 13.11 -11.52 6.70
N GLY A 296 12.30 -12.42 6.14
CA GLY A 296 12.07 -13.78 6.64
C GLY A 296 11.16 -13.87 7.87
N MET A 297 10.55 -12.78 8.35
CA MET A 297 9.71 -12.79 9.56
C MET A 297 8.51 -13.73 9.42
N PHE A 298 7.89 -13.79 8.22
CA PHE A 298 6.74 -14.65 8.01
C PHE A 298 7.11 -16.14 8.03
N LEU A 299 8.25 -16.50 7.42
CA LEU A 299 8.83 -17.83 7.51
C LEU A 299 9.16 -18.23 8.95
N GLU A 300 9.77 -17.32 9.72
CA GLU A 300 10.09 -17.56 11.14
C GLU A 300 8.82 -17.87 11.94
N HIS A 301 7.77 -17.08 11.74
CA HIS A 301 6.48 -17.25 12.40
C HIS A 301 5.83 -18.60 12.06
N ILE A 302 5.71 -18.92 10.77
CA ILE A 302 5.13 -20.21 10.32
C ILE A 302 5.95 -21.39 10.85
N TYR A 303 7.29 -21.32 10.80
CA TYR A 303 8.14 -22.38 11.32
C TYR A 303 7.89 -22.62 12.81
N LYS A 304 7.88 -21.58 13.63
CA LYS A 304 7.63 -21.69 15.08
C LYS A 304 6.25 -22.29 15.34
N LEU A 305 5.22 -21.80 14.64
CA LEU A 305 3.87 -22.34 14.77
C LEU A 305 3.81 -23.84 14.44
N ILE A 306 4.38 -24.27 13.31
CA ILE A 306 4.36 -25.68 12.91
C ILE A 306 5.11 -26.53 13.94
N THR A 307 6.31 -26.12 14.32
CA THR A 307 7.16 -26.90 15.22
C THR A 307 6.61 -27.00 16.64
N GLN A 308 5.87 -26.00 17.12
CA GLN A 308 5.37 -25.93 18.49
C GLN A 308 3.92 -26.41 18.64
N ASN A 309 3.08 -26.26 17.61
CA ASN A 309 1.63 -26.37 17.75
C ASN A 309 0.96 -27.40 16.83
N THR A 310 1.72 -28.20 16.08
CA THR A 310 1.14 -29.14 15.11
C THR A 310 1.63 -30.58 15.27
N LEU A 311 0.93 -31.52 14.65
CA LEU A 311 1.33 -32.93 14.53
C LEU A 311 2.73 -33.04 13.89
N ARG A 312 3.01 -32.22 12.87
CA ARG A 312 4.32 -32.19 12.22
C ARG A 312 5.45 -31.90 13.19
N GLY A 313 5.26 -30.96 14.11
CA GLY A 313 6.24 -30.59 15.13
C GLY A 313 6.66 -31.78 16.02
N LYS A 314 5.78 -32.75 16.22
CA LYS A 314 6.05 -33.98 17.00
C LYS A 314 6.82 -35.06 16.21
N HIS A 315 7.03 -34.86 14.90
CA HIS A 315 7.60 -35.86 14.00
C HIS A 315 8.75 -35.33 13.12
N LEU A 316 9.40 -34.22 13.52
CA LEU A 316 10.45 -33.58 12.72
C LEU A 316 11.68 -34.47 12.47
N ASP A 317 11.98 -35.42 13.36
CA ASP A 317 13.11 -36.35 13.19
C ASP A 317 12.93 -37.29 11.98
N ARG A 318 11.67 -37.65 11.68
CA ARG A 318 11.32 -38.52 10.54
C ARG A 318 10.84 -37.73 9.33
N TYR A 319 10.18 -36.60 9.57
CA TYR A 319 9.61 -35.72 8.56
C TYR A 319 10.13 -34.30 8.80
N PRO A 320 11.38 -33.98 8.42
CA PRO A 320 11.93 -32.64 8.62
C PRO A 320 11.13 -31.59 7.84
N LEU A 321 10.97 -30.40 8.41
CA LEU A 321 10.26 -29.29 7.75
C LEU A 321 11.25 -28.46 6.94
N LEU A 322 11.08 -28.43 5.61
CA LEU A 322 11.92 -27.62 4.73
C LEU A 322 11.42 -26.16 4.70
N ILE A 323 12.35 -25.20 4.72
CA ILE A 323 12.05 -23.76 4.67
C ILE A 323 12.79 -23.14 3.50
N PHE A 324 12.03 -22.54 2.57
CA PHE A 324 12.54 -21.84 1.40
C PHE A 324 12.07 -20.39 1.42
N GLY A 325 13.01 -19.45 1.40
CA GLY A 325 12.76 -18.05 1.08
C GLY A 325 13.16 -17.76 -0.35
N ALA A 326 12.32 -17.05 -1.09
CA ALA A 326 12.59 -16.63 -2.45
C ALA A 326 12.30 -15.14 -2.59
N ASP A 327 13.18 -14.39 -3.24
CA ASP A 327 13.02 -12.95 -3.43
C ASP A 327 13.79 -12.49 -4.66
N LEU A 328 13.36 -11.39 -5.28
CA LEU A 328 14.05 -10.81 -6.44
C LEU A 328 15.28 -10.00 -5.99
N ASN A 329 15.32 -9.56 -4.73
CA ASN A 329 16.37 -8.73 -4.17
C ASN A 329 17.34 -9.55 -3.28
N GLN A 330 18.65 -9.50 -3.59
CA GLN A 330 19.67 -10.21 -2.82
C GLN A 330 19.85 -9.68 -1.39
N GLU A 331 19.74 -8.37 -1.15
CA GLU A 331 19.82 -7.80 0.20
C GLU A 331 18.69 -8.32 1.10
N ALA A 332 17.49 -8.51 0.55
CA ALA A 332 16.36 -9.11 1.28
C ALA A 332 16.69 -10.56 1.70
N LEU A 333 17.20 -11.38 0.78
CA LEU A 333 17.63 -12.75 1.08
C LEU A 333 18.72 -12.81 2.16
N ASP A 334 19.70 -11.90 2.10
CA ASP A 334 20.79 -11.85 3.08
C ASP A 334 20.27 -11.49 4.49
N ILE A 335 19.33 -10.55 4.57
CA ILE A 335 18.65 -10.19 5.83
C ILE A 335 17.81 -11.36 6.35
N ALA A 336 17.01 -12.00 5.50
CA ALA A 336 16.21 -13.16 5.87
C ALA A 336 17.08 -14.31 6.38
N ASN A 337 18.20 -14.59 5.72
CA ASN A 337 19.17 -15.59 6.14
C ASN A 337 19.76 -15.27 7.51
N LEU A 338 20.16 -14.02 7.74
CA LEU A 338 20.67 -13.58 9.04
C LEU A 338 19.62 -13.75 10.15
N ASN A 339 18.37 -13.37 9.89
CA ASN A 339 17.28 -13.47 10.86
C ASN A 339 16.92 -14.92 11.19
N LEU A 340 16.72 -15.78 10.18
CA LEU A 340 16.42 -17.19 10.40
C LEU A 340 17.58 -17.93 11.06
N LYS A 341 18.84 -17.60 10.74
CA LYS A 341 20.02 -18.14 11.43
C LYS A 341 20.07 -17.73 12.90
N LYS A 342 19.76 -16.47 13.23
CA LYS A 342 19.62 -15.99 14.62
C LYS A 342 18.51 -16.74 15.37
N ALA A 343 17.41 -17.05 14.68
CA ALA A 343 16.31 -17.85 15.21
C ALA A 343 16.62 -19.37 15.27
N ARG A 344 17.82 -19.80 14.85
CA ARG A 344 18.26 -21.20 14.76
C ARG A 344 17.40 -22.07 13.83
N ILE A 345 16.89 -21.46 12.76
CA ILE A 345 16.07 -22.13 11.75
C ILE A 345 16.97 -22.45 10.55
N LYS A 346 17.01 -23.72 10.13
CA LYS A 346 17.68 -24.12 8.89
C LYS A 346 16.78 -23.78 7.70
N SER A 347 17.25 -22.91 6.83
CA SER A 347 16.52 -22.43 5.66
C SER A 347 17.40 -22.40 4.41
N ASN A 348 16.75 -22.36 3.25
CA ASN A 348 17.38 -22.23 1.94
C ASN A 348 16.83 -20.99 1.24
N PHE A 349 17.66 -20.34 0.44
CA PHE A 349 17.29 -19.08 -0.23
C PHE A 349 17.57 -19.15 -1.73
N LEU A 350 16.69 -18.53 -2.51
CA LEU A 350 16.75 -18.50 -3.97
C LEU A 350 16.43 -17.08 -4.48
N ILE A 351 17.28 -16.55 -5.37
CA ILE A 351 16.91 -15.39 -6.16
C ILE A 351 15.82 -15.81 -7.14
N SER A 352 14.64 -15.18 -7.07
CA SER A 352 13.48 -15.58 -7.87
C SER A 352 12.50 -14.43 -8.10
N ASP A 353 11.81 -14.49 -9.23
CA ASP A 353 10.76 -13.54 -9.61
C ASP A 353 9.40 -14.24 -9.55
N ILE A 354 8.43 -13.62 -8.85
CA ILE A 354 7.04 -14.11 -8.79
C ILE A 354 6.43 -14.29 -10.19
N SER A 355 6.91 -13.55 -11.19
CA SER A 355 6.43 -13.56 -12.58
C SER A 355 6.93 -14.78 -13.38
N ASN A 356 7.87 -15.56 -12.83
CA ASN A 356 8.50 -16.72 -13.49
C ASN A 356 8.58 -17.97 -12.57
N PRO A 357 7.44 -18.58 -12.22
CA PRO A 357 7.41 -19.79 -11.39
C PRO A 357 8.04 -21.01 -12.07
N GLU A 358 8.21 -21.00 -13.40
CA GLU A 358 8.87 -22.08 -14.13
C GLU A 358 10.37 -22.10 -13.83
N LYS A 359 11.03 -20.93 -13.83
CA LYS A 359 12.43 -20.82 -13.42
C LYS A 359 12.59 -21.25 -11.96
N TYR A 360 11.71 -20.76 -11.07
CA TYR A 360 11.75 -21.12 -9.66
C TYR A 360 11.64 -22.63 -9.43
N LYS A 361 10.79 -23.32 -10.21
CA LYS A 361 10.69 -24.79 -10.21
C LYS A 361 12.01 -25.46 -10.57
N HIS A 362 12.69 -25.01 -11.63
CA HIS A 362 13.98 -25.59 -12.03
C HIS A 362 15.05 -25.33 -10.97
N ASP A 363 15.15 -24.11 -10.45
CA ASP A 363 16.12 -23.77 -9.42
C ASP A 363 15.93 -24.62 -8.14
N LEU A 364 14.69 -24.84 -7.70
CA LEU A 364 14.36 -25.71 -6.56
C LEU A 364 14.80 -27.16 -6.79
N TYR A 365 14.59 -27.68 -8.00
CA TYR A 365 14.94 -29.05 -8.34
C TYR A 365 16.45 -29.22 -8.47
N ASP A 366 17.12 -28.34 -9.22
CA ASP A 366 18.54 -28.46 -9.54
C ASP A 366 19.41 -28.24 -8.29
N MET A 367 19.03 -27.33 -7.39
CA MET A 367 19.82 -27.00 -6.20
C MET A 367 19.49 -27.87 -4.99
N PHE A 368 18.25 -28.36 -4.87
CA PHE A 368 17.77 -29.02 -3.64
C PHE A 368 17.08 -30.36 -3.88
N GLY A 369 16.88 -30.79 -5.13
CA GLY A 369 16.15 -32.02 -5.46
C GLY A 369 14.68 -31.98 -5.05
N ILE A 370 14.07 -30.79 -4.96
CA ILE A 370 12.69 -30.60 -4.50
C ILE A 370 11.79 -30.24 -5.68
N ASP A 371 10.71 -31.02 -5.87
CA ASP A 371 9.61 -30.61 -6.74
C ASP A 371 8.85 -29.45 -6.07
N ILE A 372 8.68 -28.36 -6.80
CA ILE A 372 7.92 -27.18 -6.36
C ILE A 372 6.53 -27.54 -5.80
N LYS A 373 5.89 -28.60 -6.31
CA LYS A 373 4.56 -29.03 -5.88
C LYS A 373 4.56 -29.67 -4.50
N ASP A 374 5.70 -30.13 -3.99
CA ASP A 374 5.82 -30.75 -2.67
C ASP A 374 5.84 -29.73 -1.51
N LEU A 375 5.88 -28.44 -1.82
CA LEU A 375 5.88 -27.35 -0.85
C LEU A 375 4.50 -26.69 -0.78
N LEU A 376 4.11 -26.23 0.42
CA LEU A 376 3.04 -25.25 0.54
C LEU A 376 3.63 -23.90 0.18
N HIS A 377 3.08 -23.28 -0.87
CA HIS A 377 3.48 -21.93 -1.25
C HIS A 377 2.77 -20.92 -0.36
N VAL A 378 3.50 -19.93 0.09
CA VAL A 378 2.97 -18.77 0.80
C VAL A 378 3.52 -17.51 0.14
N ARG A 379 2.75 -16.43 0.18
CA ARG A 379 3.24 -15.07 -0.10
C ARG A 379 2.28 -14.03 0.45
N SER A 380 2.83 -12.88 0.83
CA SER A 380 2.05 -11.78 1.38
C SER A 380 2.32 -10.49 0.63
N PHE A 381 1.26 -9.87 0.11
CA PHE A 381 1.27 -8.53 -0.49
C PHE A 381 2.26 -8.42 -1.65
N LEU A 382 2.22 -9.37 -2.60
CA LEU A 382 3.22 -9.45 -3.67
C LEU A 382 2.64 -9.50 -5.08
N ASP A 383 1.48 -10.11 -5.32
CA ASP A 383 0.97 -10.26 -6.69
C ASP A 383 0.63 -8.90 -7.30
N HIS A 384 0.19 -7.91 -6.50
CA HIS A 384 0.01 -6.53 -6.98
C HIS A 384 1.33 -5.84 -7.36
N ASN A 385 2.47 -6.24 -6.77
CA ASN A 385 3.80 -5.68 -7.05
C ASN A 385 4.59 -6.48 -8.09
N ARG A 386 3.92 -7.37 -8.84
CA ARG A 386 4.53 -8.09 -9.96
C ARG A 386 4.97 -7.13 -11.06
N ILE A 387 6.00 -7.49 -11.80
CA ILE A 387 6.43 -6.71 -12.96
C ILE A 387 5.36 -6.84 -14.05
N PHE A 388 4.83 -5.71 -14.52
CA PHE A 388 3.88 -5.71 -15.62
C PHE A 388 4.51 -6.26 -16.90
N GLN A 389 3.78 -7.15 -17.56
CA GLN A 389 4.15 -7.72 -18.84
C GLN A 389 2.96 -7.60 -19.78
N LYS A 390 3.19 -7.09 -20.98
CA LYS A 390 2.15 -7.08 -22.01
C LYS A 390 1.89 -8.51 -22.45
N VAL A 391 0.63 -8.92 -22.37
CA VAL A 391 0.16 -10.26 -22.75
C VAL A 391 -0.89 -10.14 -23.84
N GLN A 392 -1.26 -11.26 -24.46
CA GLN A 392 -2.42 -11.29 -25.34
C GLN A 392 -3.66 -10.86 -24.56
N GLN A 393 -4.28 -9.78 -25.00
CA GLN A 393 -5.44 -9.19 -24.34
C GLN A 393 -6.67 -10.08 -24.56
N LEU A 394 -7.37 -10.37 -23.46
CA LEU A 394 -8.69 -10.97 -23.49
C LEU A 394 -9.72 -9.89 -23.81
N THR A 395 -10.56 -10.14 -24.81
CA THR A 395 -11.63 -9.23 -25.22
C THR A 395 -12.99 -9.73 -24.73
N GLY A 396 -13.97 -8.82 -24.59
CA GLY A 396 -15.34 -9.19 -24.22
C GLY A 396 -15.51 -9.70 -22.77
N LEU A 397 -14.62 -9.32 -21.86
CA LEU A 397 -14.75 -9.63 -20.44
C LEU A 397 -16.05 -9.02 -19.88
N SER A 398 -16.80 -9.82 -19.10
CA SER A 398 -18.06 -9.39 -18.49
C SER A 398 -17.90 -8.47 -17.27
N TYR A 399 -16.66 -8.12 -16.92
CA TYR A 399 -16.31 -7.31 -15.76
C TYR A 399 -15.10 -6.43 -16.07
N LYS A 400 -15.02 -5.30 -15.37
CA LYS A 400 -13.94 -4.33 -15.45
C LYS A 400 -13.45 -3.98 -14.05
N THR A 401 -12.28 -3.38 -13.97
CA THR A 401 -11.78 -2.71 -12.77
C THR A 401 -11.98 -1.20 -12.91
N SER A 402 -12.25 -0.55 -11.79
CA SER A 402 -12.47 0.89 -11.67
C SER A 402 -11.25 1.63 -11.12
N CYS A 403 -10.25 0.91 -10.58
CA CYS A 403 -8.94 1.44 -10.22
C CYS A 403 -8.20 2.07 -11.42
N ALA A 404 -7.07 2.72 -11.13
CA ALA A 404 -6.23 3.34 -12.16
C ALA A 404 -4.80 2.78 -12.12
N TYR A 405 -4.23 2.65 -13.30
CA TYR A 405 -2.97 1.96 -13.49
C TYR A 405 -2.07 2.73 -14.46
N ALA A 406 -0.80 2.73 -14.13
CA ALA A 406 0.25 3.27 -14.98
C ALA A 406 1.39 2.24 -15.07
N PHE A 407 2.07 2.23 -16.21
CA PHE A 407 3.35 1.55 -16.34
C PHE A 407 4.26 2.37 -17.21
N LYS A 408 5.40 2.79 -16.65
CA LYS A 408 6.34 3.71 -17.31
C LYS A 408 5.63 4.94 -17.88
N GLY A 409 4.65 5.45 -17.13
CA GLY A 409 3.82 6.60 -17.46
C GLY A 409 2.74 6.39 -18.54
N SER A 410 2.73 5.24 -19.20
CA SER A 410 1.63 4.86 -20.09
C SER A 410 0.39 4.42 -19.30
N LEU A 411 -0.79 4.72 -19.83
CA LEU A 411 -2.05 4.21 -19.31
C LEU A 411 -2.12 2.69 -19.53
N ILE A 412 -2.56 1.95 -18.50
CA ILE A 412 -2.98 0.55 -18.64
C ILE A 412 -4.50 0.48 -18.53
N SER A 413 -5.14 -0.11 -19.52
CA SER A 413 -6.60 -0.32 -19.55
C SER A 413 -7.05 -1.41 -18.56
N SER A 414 -8.35 -1.42 -18.25
CA SER A 414 -8.97 -2.47 -17.42
C SER A 414 -8.75 -3.85 -18.03
N GLU A 415 -8.92 -3.99 -19.34
CA GLU A 415 -8.77 -5.24 -20.06
C GLU A 415 -7.31 -5.72 -20.07
N GLU A 416 -6.34 -4.82 -20.24
CA GLU A 416 -4.92 -5.16 -20.17
C GLU A 416 -4.51 -5.66 -18.79
N ILE A 417 -4.90 -4.96 -17.71
CA ILE A 417 -4.48 -5.36 -16.37
C ILE A 417 -5.16 -6.66 -15.90
N ILE A 418 -6.43 -6.87 -16.26
CA ILE A 418 -7.14 -8.12 -15.98
C ILE A 418 -6.48 -9.27 -16.75
N SER A 419 -6.20 -9.09 -18.05
CA SER A 419 -5.52 -10.11 -18.86
C SER A 419 -4.15 -10.46 -18.27
N ASN A 420 -3.38 -9.44 -17.87
CA ASN A 420 -2.08 -9.62 -17.22
C ASN A 420 -2.20 -10.40 -15.91
N LEU A 421 -3.16 -10.08 -15.04
CA LEU A 421 -3.36 -10.80 -13.78
C LEU A 421 -3.79 -12.26 -14.00
N ILE A 422 -4.71 -12.52 -14.93
CA ILE A 422 -5.14 -13.88 -15.29
C ILE A 422 -3.94 -14.70 -15.77
N HIS A 423 -3.13 -14.14 -16.67
CA HIS A 423 -1.94 -14.80 -17.19
C HIS A 423 -0.93 -15.11 -16.08
N HIS A 424 -0.68 -14.13 -15.20
CA HIS A 424 0.18 -14.30 -14.02
C HIS A 424 -0.29 -15.43 -13.11
N LEU A 425 -1.56 -15.43 -12.71
CA LEU A 425 -2.14 -16.46 -11.84
C LEU A 425 -2.12 -17.85 -12.52
N ASN A 426 -2.38 -17.90 -13.83
CA ASN A 426 -2.36 -19.16 -14.57
C ASN A 426 -0.97 -19.80 -14.63
N LYS A 427 0.11 -19.00 -14.74
CA LYS A 427 1.48 -19.50 -14.66
C LYS A 427 1.71 -20.30 -13.38
N TRP A 428 1.14 -19.87 -12.25
CA TRP A 428 1.30 -20.53 -10.95
C TRP A 428 0.47 -21.82 -10.79
N LYS A 429 -0.66 -21.95 -11.49
CA LYS A 429 -1.64 -23.05 -11.33
C LYS A 429 -0.99 -24.43 -11.22
N LYS A 430 -0.15 -24.80 -12.18
CA LYS A 430 0.45 -26.15 -12.21
C LYS A 430 1.38 -26.41 -11.03
N HIS A 431 2.05 -25.37 -10.51
CA HIS A 431 3.05 -25.47 -9.45
C HIS A 431 2.44 -25.58 -8.06
N ILE A 432 1.20 -25.12 -7.88
CA ILE A 432 0.51 -25.11 -6.58
C ILE A 432 -0.55 -26.23 -6.46
N SER A 433 -0.69 -27.07 -7.49
CA SER A 433 -1.77 -28.06 -7.62
C SER A 433 -1.88 -29.12 -6.51
N LYS A 434 -0.82 -29.37 -5.74
CA LYS A 434 -0.80 -30.41 -4.68
C LYS A 434 -1.12 -29.83 -3.29
N HIS A 435 -0.28 -28.92 -2.79
CA HIS A 435 -0.44 -28.34 -1.44
C HIS A 435 -1.06 -26.94 -1.43
N GLY A 436 -1.16 -26.29 -2.57
CA GLY A 436 -1.80 -24.98 -2.72
C GLY A 436 -0.87 -23.80 -2.49
N LEU A 437 -1.50 -22.63 -2.51
CA LEU A 437 -0.91 -21.32 -2.27
C LEU A 437 -1.74 -20.57 -1.23
N LEU A 438 -1.17 -20.31 -0.04
CA LEU A 438 -1.71 -19.37 0.93
C LEU A 438 -1.25 -17.96 0.55
N MET A 439 -2.20 -17.11 0.21
CA MET A 439 -1.93 -15.77 -0.28
C MET A 439 -2.64 -14.73 0.57
N LEU A 440 -1.87 -13.76 1.04
CA LEU A 440 -2.40 -12.52 1.60
C LEU A 440 -2.25 -11.45 0.52
N GLU A 441 -3.31 -10.71 0.22
CA GLU A 441 -3.26 -9.69 -0.83
C GLU A 441 -3.97 -8.40 -0.46
N LEU A 442 -3.45 -7.29 -0.98
CA LEU A 442 -3.98 -5.93 -0.90
C LEU A 442 -4.92 -5.67 -2.09
N HIS A 443 -6.03 -5.03 -1.81
CA HIS A 443 -7.10 -4.73 -2.75
C HIS A 443 -7.51 -3.28 -2.68
N GLY A 444 -7.96 -2.78 -3.82
CA GLY A 444 -8.55 -1.46 -3.98
C GLY A 444 -10.04 -1.53 -3.74
N VAL A 445 -10.67 -0.37 -3.63
CA VAL A 445 -12.11 -0.24 -3.52
C VAL A 445 -12.59 0.62 -4.68
N ASP A 446 -13.72 0.26 -5.26
CA ASP A 446 -14.33 1.07 -6.32
C ASP A 446 -14.41 2.55 -5.87
N PRO A 447 -13.88 3.52 -6.66
CA PRO A 447 -13.85 4.93 -6.27
C PRO A 447 -15.21 5.49 -5.86
N SER A 448 -16.30 5.01 -6.47
CA SER A 448 -17.66 5.41 -6.11
C SER A 448 -18.11 4.87 -4.75
N ILE A 449 -17.65 3.67 -4.37
CA ILE A 449 -17.88 3.08 -3.05
C ILE A 449 -17.01 3.81 -2.02
N CYS A 450 -15.74 4.09 -2.35
CA CYS A 450 -14.85 4.85 -1.48
C CYS A 450 -15.39 6.26 -1.20
N GLY A 451 -15.84 6.98 -2.23
CA GLY A 451 -16.43 8.33 -2.10
C GLY A 451 -17.71 8.37 -1.25
N LYS A 452 -18.45 7.26 -1.16
CA LYS A 452 -19.60 7.10 -0.24
C LYS A 452 -19.21 6.73 1.19
N ASN A 453 -18.00 6.19 1.40
CA ASN A 453 -17.47 5.72 2.68
C ASN A 453 -16.27 6.56 3.14
N LYS A 454 -16.39 7.89 3.02
CA LYS A 454 -15.32 8.84 3.37
C LYS A 454 -14.76 8.58 4.76
N PHE A 455 -13.44 8.72 4.92
CA PHE A 455 -12.71 8.55 6.19
C PHE A 455 -12.67 7.13 6.76
N LYS A 456 -13.45 6.19 6.22
CA LYS A 456 -13.63 4.85 6.77
C LYS A 456 -12.64 3.82 6.23
N THR A 457 -11.78 4.22 5.29
CA THR A 457 -10.84 3.32 4.61
C THR A 457 -9.51 4.02 4.34
N PRO A 458 -8.37 3.32 4.44
CA PRO A 458 -7.06 3.84 4.01
C PRO A 458 -6.83 3.71 2.48
N THR A 459 -7.82 3.22 1.71
CA THR A 459 -7.61 2.81 0.30
C THR A 459 -7.04 3.90 -0.59
N ILE A 460 -7.43 5.17 -0.40
CA ILE A 460 -6.94 6.29 -1.21
C ILE A 460 -5.42 6.40 -1.12
N ALA A 461 -4.86 6.26 0.09
CA ALA A 461 -3.43 6.31 0.30
C ALA A 461 -2.72 5.16 -0.41
N TYR A 462 -3.27 3.94 -0.33
CA TYR A 462 -2.68 2.78 -0.98
C TYR A 462 -2.82 2.81 -2.50
N GLU A 463 -4.00 3.09 -3.04
CA GLU A 463 -4.24 3.20 -4.48
C GLU A 463 -3.34 4.26 -5.12
N ALA A 464 -3.19 5.43 -4.48
CA ALA A 464 -2.33 6.48 -4.98
C ALA A 464 -0.85 6.08 -4.96
N THR A 465 -0.31 5.61 -3.83
CA THR A 465 1.12 5.25 -3.77
C THR A 465 1.47 4.10 -4.70
N HIS A 466 0.63 3.09 -4.79
CA HIS A 466 0.86 1.93 -5.65
C HIS A 466 0.69 2.32 -7.13
N GLY A 467 -0.34 3.08 -7.47
CA GLY A 467 -0.55 3.58 -8.84
C GLY A 467 0.58 4.49 -9.33
N TYR A 468 1.13 5.34 -8.45
CA TYR A 468 2.29 6.18 -8.77
C TYR A 468 3.62 5.44 -8.81
N SER A 469 3.67 4.17 -8.41
CA SER A 469 4.89 3.36 -8.35
C SER A 469 4.84 2.11 -9.22
N ASP A 470 3.98 2.11 -10.25
CA ASP A 470 3.80 0.98 -11.19
C ASP A 470 3.40 -0.33 -10.49
N GLN A 471 2.50 -0.25 -9.51
CA GLN A 471 1.92 -1.39 -8.80
C GLN A 471 0.41 -1.50 -9.06
N PHE A 472 -0.10 -2.73 -9.03
CA PHE A 472 -1.35 -3.11 -9.67
C PHE A 472 -2.36 -3.71 -8.71
N ILE A 473 -2.88 -2.86 -7.83
CA ILE A 473 -3.95 -3.22 -6.90
C ILE A 473 -5.28 -3.29 -7.67
N VAL A 474 -5.97 -4.43 -7.57
CA VAL A 474 -7.32 -4.64 -8.13
C VAL A 474 -8.34 -4.83 -7.00
N GLU A 475 -9.62 -4.55 -7.27
CA GLU A 475 -10.72 -4.85 -6.35
C GLU A 475 -10.81 -6.35 -6.06
N TYR A 476 -11.24 -6.73 -4.85
CA TYR A 476 -11.24 -8.14 -4.43
C TYR A 476 -12.14 -9.03 -5.30
N ASP A 477 -13.31 -8.54 -5.72
CA ASP A 477 -14.21 -9.31 -6.58
C ASP A 477 -13.60 -9.51 -7.99
N VAL A 478 -12.92 -8.50 -8.53
CA VAL A 478 -12.15 -8.59 -9.78
C VAL A 478 -11.01 -9.61 -9.61
N PHE A 479 -10.27 -9.56 -8.50
CA PHE A 479 -9.24 -10.52 -8.18
C PHE A 479 -9.75 -11.97 -8.20
N LEU A 480 -10.89 -12.23 -7.56
CA LEU A 480 -11.50 -13.57 -7.54
C LEU A 480 -11.97 -14.02 -8.93
N LYS A 481 -12.52 -13.11 -9.74
CA LYS A 481 -12.90 -13.40 -11.14
C LYS A 481 -11.67 -13.74 -11.97
N CYS A 482 -10.55 -13.03 -11.79
CA CYS A 482 -9.27 -13.33 -12.43
C CYS A 482 -8.73 -14.71 -11.99
N ALA A 483 -8.75 -15.01 -10.69
CA ALA A 483 -8.32 -16.31 -10.18
C ALA A 483 -9.16 -17.46 -10.75
N LYS A 484 -10.48 -17.28 -10.82
CA LYS A 484 -11.38 -18.26 -11.45
C LYS A 484 -11.09 -18.43 -12.95
N ALA A 485 -10.86 -17.33 -13.67
CA ALA A 485 -10.52 -17.37 -15.10
C ALA A 485 -9.14 -18.00 -15.35
N ALA A 486 -8.21 -17.89 -14.40
CA ALA A 486 -6.93 -18.60 -14.38
C ALA A 486 -7.05 -20.08 -13.98
N GLU A 487 -8.28 -20.56 -13.73
CA GLU A 487 -8.63 -21.91 -13.30
C GLU A 487 -8.05 -22.29 -11.92
N LEU A 488 -7.82 -21.29 -11.06
CA LEU A 488 -7.48 -21.51 -9.65
C LEU A 488 -8.74 -21.74 -8.84
N LYS A 489 -8.73 -22.77 -7.99
CA LYS A 489 -9.83 -23.08 -7.08
C LYS A 489 -9.54 -22.51 -5.71
N LYS A 490 -10.39 -21.58 -5.26
CA LYS A 490 -10.34 -21.02 -3.91
C LYS A 490 -10.90 -22.02 -2.91
N ASP A 491 -10.17 -22.25 -1.82
CA ASP A 491 -10.70 -22.92 -0.63
C ASP A 491 -11.50 -21.91 0.20
N ASN A 492 -12.82 -22.08 0.26
CA ASN A 492 -13.71 -21.17 0.97
C ASN A 492 -13.55 -21.25 2.50
N ILE A 493 -13.09 -22.38 3.05
CA ILE A 493 -12.87 -22.54 4.49
C ILE A 493 -11.66 -21.71 4.92
N TYR A 494 -10.65 -21.62 4.06
CA TYR A 494 -9.41 -20.90 4.29
C TYR A 494 -9.40 -19.47 3.70
N SER A 495 -10.57 -18.86 3.59
CA SER A 495 -10.73 -17.49 3.09
C SER A 495 -11.15 -16.52 4.21
N LYS A 496 -10.62 -15.29 4.20
CA LYS A 496 -11.04 -14.18 5.07
C LYS A 496 -10.73 -12.85 4.41
N VAL A 497 -11.60 -11.86 4.64
CA VAL A 497 -11.42 -10.48 4.14
C VAL A 497 -11.40 -9.49 5.29
N PHE A 498 -10.82 -8.32 5.05
CA PHE A 498 -10.74 -7.22 6.00
C PHE A 498 -10.99 -5.88 5.29
N PRO A 499 -11.66 -4.92 5.96
CA PRO A 499 -12.39 -5.08 7.22
C PRO A 499 -13.63 -5.98 7.07
N ASP A 500 -14.29 -5.93 5.91
CA ASP A 500 -15.46 -6.75 5.56
C ASP A 500 -15.60 -6.86 4.02
N THR A 501 -16.67 -7.50 3.55
CA THR A 501 -16.92 -7.77 2.12
C THR A 501 -17.29 -6.53 1.29
N ASN A 502 -17.73 -5.44 1.92
CA ASN A 502 -18.16 -4.24 1.21
C ASN A 502 -17.00 -3.27 0.97
N LEU A 503 -16.00 -3.27 1.86
CA LEU A 503 -14.82 -2.40 1.80
C LEU A 503 -13.52 -3.20 1.82
N THR A 504 -13.52 -4.40 1.22
CA THR A 504 -12.36 -5.30 1.28
C THR A 504 -11.11 -4.62 0.74
N THR A 505 -10.15 -4.34 1.62
CA THR A 505 -8.81 -3.88 1.26
C THR A 505 -7.77 -4.95 1.42
N ILE A 506 -8.02 -6.00 2.22
CA ILE A 506 -7.09 -7.10 2.40
C ILE A 506 -7.84 -8.42 2.38
N SER A 507 -7.27 -9.42 1.72
CA SER A 507 -7.80 -10.78 1.75
C SER A 507 -6.72 -11.82 2.09
N ILE A 508 -7.17 -12.93 2.65
CA ILE A 508 -6.40 -14.15 2.89
C ILE A 508 -7.14 -15.25 2.15
N ASN A 509 -6.47 -15.99 1.28
CA ASN A 509 -7.06 -17.07 0.51
C ASN A 509 -6.08 -18.23 0.37
N VAL A 510 -6.61 -19.46 0.27
CA VAL A 510 -5.84 -20.60 -0.21
C VAL A 510 -6.35 -20.99 -1.59
N PHE A 511 -5.44 -21.08 -2.57
CA PHE A 511 -5.75 -21.51 -3.93
C PHE A 511 -5.09 -22.85 -4.26
N LYS A 512 -5.74 -23.65 -5.11
CA LYS A 512 -5.21 -24.90 -5.68
C LYS A 512 -5.47 -25.01 -7.17
#